data_AF-A0A6P1HIT4-F1
#
_entry.id   AF-A0A6P1HIT4-F1
#
_cell.length_a   1.000
_cell.length_b   1.000
_cell.length_c   1.000
_cell.angle_alpha   90.00
_cell.angle_beta   90.00
_cell.angle_gamma   90.00
#
_symmetry.space_group_name_H-M   'P 1'
#
loop_
_entity.id
_entity.type
_entity.pdbx_description
1 polymer ?
#
loop_
_entity_poly.entity_id
_entity_poly.type
_entity_poly.pdbx_seq_one_letter_code
_entity_poly.pdbx_strand_id
1 'polypeptide(L)' 'MIMELAGAIIGIFIFVGLVIFLLNIITSIWAYRDSQRKGKSKEYALVVLIGTLFFPIIGLIIYLIIRND' A
#
# COMPACT_ATOMS: atom_id res chain seq x y z
N MET A 1 15.41 -24.81 -22.58
CA MET A 1 15.28 -23.41 -23.05
C MET A 1 13.89 -22.80 -22.81
N ILE A 2 12.81 -23.18 -23.52
CA ILE A 2 11.49 -22.51 -23.36
C ILE A 2 10.90 -22.70 -21.94
N MET A 3 10.96 -23.91 -21.39
CA MET A 3 10.44 -24.21 -20.05
C MET A 3 11.18 -23.45 -18.93
N GLU A 4 12.50 -23.32 -19.05
CA GLU A 4 13.33 -22.56 -18.10
C GLU A 4 13.02 -21.06 -18.15
N LEU A 5 12.83 -20.52 -19.36
CA LEU A 5 12.41 -19.13 -19.56
C LEU A 5 11.03 -18.86 -18.93
N ALA A 6 10.07 -19.77 -19.12
CA ALA A 6 8.75 -19.66 -18.50
C ALA A 6 8.83 -19.66 -16.97
N GLY A 7 9.64 -20.55 -16.38
CA GLY A 7 9.89 -20.57 -14.94
C GLY A 7 10.48 -19.26 -14.41
N ALA A 8 11.46 -18.69 -15.12
CA ALA A 8 12.06 -17.41 -14.77
C ALA A 8 11.05 -16.25 -14.80
N ILE A 9 10.20 -16.20 -15.84
CA ILE A 9 9.15 -15.16 -15.97
C ILE A 9 8.15 -15.25 -14.80
N ILE A 10 7.70 -16.47 -14.46
CA ILE A 10 6.78 -16.68 -13.32
C ILE A 10 7.43 -16.25 -12.01
N GLY A 11 8.70 -16.62 -11.79
CA GLY A 11 9.46 -16.21 -10.61
C GLY A 11 9.58 -14.70 -10.47
N ILE A 12 9.90 -13.99 -11.56
CA ILE A 12 9.95 -12.52 -11.58
C ILE A 12 8.57 -11.92 -11.29
N PHE A 13 7.50 -12.45 -11.89
CA PHE A 13 6.14 -11.96 -11.68
C PHE A 13 5.71 -12.08 -10.21
N ILE A 14 5.98 -13.23 -9.58
CA ILE A 14 5.70 -13.45 -8.15
C ILE A 14 6.52 -12.49 -7.29
N PHE A 15 7.82 -12.35 -7.57
CA PHE A 15 8.69 -11.46 -6.82
C PHE A 15 8.22 -10.00 -6.89
N VAL A 16 7.91 -9.50 -8.09
CA VAL A 16 7.40 -8.14 -8.30
C VAL A 16 6.05 -7.96 -7.60
N GLY A 17 5.15 -8.93 -7.72
CA GLY A 17 3.87 -8.92 -7.02
C GLY A 17 4.03 -8.83 -5.49
N LEU A 18 4.96 -9.61 -4.93
CA LEU A 18 5.28 -9.59 -3.49
C LEU A 18 5.84 -8.23 -3.05
N VAL A 19 6.75 -7.65 -3.83
CA VAL A 19 7.34 -6.33 -3.55
C VAL A 19 6.26 -5.25 -3.55
N ILE A 20 5.37 -5.24 -4.54
CA ILE A 20 4.26 -4.27 -4.62
C ILE A 20 3.28 -4.47 -3.46
N PHE A 21 2.99 -5.71 -3.09
CA PHE A 21 2.12 -6.03 -1.95
C PHE A 21 2.72 -5.53 -0.62
N LEU A 22 4.01 -5.77 -0.38
CA LEU A 22 4.71 -5.25 0.79
C LEU A 22 4.73 -3.72 0.80
N LEU A 23 4.96 -3.08 -0.37
CA LEU A 23 4.93 -1.63 -0.50
C LEU A 23 3.55 -1.06 -0.14
N ASN A 24 2.45 -1.71 -0.57
CA ASN A 24 1.09 -1.34 -0.17
C ASN A 24 0.93 -1.40 1.36
N ILE A 25 1.33 -2.50 2.00
CA ILE A 25 1.21 -2.63 3.46
C ILE A 25 2.01 -1.53 4.17
N ILE A 26 3.27 -1.32 3.78
CA ILE A 26 4.15 -0.33 4.39
C ILE A 26 3.56 1.08 4.24
N THR A 27 3.10 1.44 3.04
CA THR A 27 2.51 2.76 2.77
C THR A 27 1.19 2.96 3.50
N SER A 28 0.37 1.92 3.62
CA SER A 28 -0.87 1.96 4.39
C SER A 28 -0.64 2.13 5.90
N ILE A 29 0.33 1.41 6.45
CA ILE A 29 0.75 1.59 7.86
C ILE A 29 1.34 2.99 8.05
N TRP A 30 2.12 3.49 7.09
CA TRP A 30 2.64 4.85 7.14
C TRP A 30 1.49 5.88 7.18
N ALA A 31 0.49 5.76 6.33
CA ALA A 31 -0.67 6.67 6.31
C ALA A 31 -1.45 6.64 7.63
N TYR A 32 -1.66 5.44 8.21
CA TYR A 32 -2.22 5.29 9.55
C TYR A 32 -1.40 6.05 10.60
N ARG A 33 -0.09 5.82 10.68
CA ARG A 33 0.78 6.45 11.70
C ARG A 33 0.91 7.95 11.48
N ASP A 34 0.95 8.40 10.23
CA ASP A 34 1.00 9.82 9.87
C ASP A 34 -0.29 10.52 10.33
N SER A 35 -1.46 9.94 10.10
CA SER A 35 -2.73 10.49 10.57
C SER A 35 -2.81 10.62 12.10
N GLN A 36 -2.29 9.62 12.84
CA GLN A 36 -2.21 9.69 14.30
C GLN A 36 -1.24 10.78 14.78
N ARG A 37 -0.07 10.93 14.13
CA ARG A 37 0.90 12.00 14.46
C ARG A 37 0.33 13.39 14.25
N LYS A 38 -0.61 13.52 13.32
CA LYS A 38 -1.35 14.75 13.02
C LYS A 38 -2.54 14.99 13.96
N GLY A 39 -2.70 14.18 15.00
CA GLY A 39 -3.76 14.34 16.00
C GLY A 39 -5.16 13.93 15.52
N LYS A 40 -5.27 13.23 14.38
CA LYS A 40 -6.56 12.67 13.95
C LYS A 40 -6.99 11.52 14.87
N SER A 41 -8.29 11.29 14.95
CA SER A 41 -8.85 10.23 15.80
C SER A 41 -8.40 8.83 15.35
N LYS A 42 -8.51 7.84 16.24
CA LYS A 42 -8.14 6.45 15.93
C LYS A 42 -9.03 5.86 14.84
N GLU A 43 -10.30 6.23 14.83
CA GLU A 43 -11.30 5.80 13.84
C GLU A 43 -10.95 6.36 12.46
N TYR A 44 -10.60 7.65 12.38
CA TYR A 44 -10.12 8.25 11.13
C TYR A 44 -8.86 7.53 10.61
N ALA A 45 -7.89 7.31 11.49
CA ALA A 45 -6.66 6.61 11.14
C ALA A 45 -6.96 5.21 10.59
N LEU A 46 -7.89 4.48 11.22
CA LEU A 46 -8.30 3.14 10.79
C LEU A 46 -8.99 3.16 9.42
N VAL A 47 -9.85 4.15 9.15
CA VAL A 47 -10.48 4.33 7.83
C VAL A 47 -9.41 4.60 6.78
N VAL A 48 -8.41 5.44 7.07
CA VAL A 48 -7.26 5.66 6.18
C VAL A 48 -6.51 4.35 5.92
N LEU A 49 -6.19 3.58 6.96
CA LEU A 49 -5.47 2.31 6.83
C LEU A 49 -6.20 1.33 5.90
N ILE A 50 -7.50 1.14 6.14
CA ILE A 50 -8.33 0.23 5.34
C ILE A 50 -8.48 0.76 3.92
N GLY A 51 -8.75 2.06 3.78
CA GLY A 51 -8.86 2.73 2.49
C GLY A 51 -7.60 2.57 1.63
N THR A 52 -6.42 2.84 2.19
CA THR A 52 -5.16 2.66 1.45
C THR A 52 -4.81 1.19 1.22
N LEU A 53 -5.15 0.28 2.12
CA LEU A 53 -4.83 -1.14 1.96
C LEU A 53 -5.57 -1.76 0.76
N PHE A 54 -6.86 -1.46 0.62
CA PHE A 54 -7.70 -1.99 -0.46
C PHE A 54 -7.67 -1.13 -1.74
N PHE A 55 -7.36 0.16 -1.61
CA PHE A 55 -7.21 1.09 -2.73
C PHE A 55 -5.81 1.71 -2.70
N PRO A 56 -4.72 0.94 -2.95
CA PRO A 56 -3.33 1.40 -2.75
C PRO A 56 -2.96 2.70 -3.46
N ILE A 57 -3.37 2.85 -4.72
CA ILE A 57 -3.02 4.04 -5.49
C ILE A 57 -3.99 5.17 -5.17
N ILE A 58 -5.28 4.95 -5.39
CA ILE A 58 -6.31 5.98 -5.24
C ILE A 58 -6.47 6.40 -3.77
N GLY A 59 -6.53 5.45 -2.84
CA GLY A 59 -6.63 5.71 -1.40
C GLY A 59 -5.41 6.48 -0.87
N LEU A 60 -4.20 6.14 -1.32
CA LEU A 60 -2.99 6.90 -0.94
C LEU A 60 -3.03 8.33 -1.51
N ILE A 61 -3.46 8.51 -2.76
CA ILE A 61 -3.63 9.86 -3.35
C ILE A 61 -4.63 10.68 -2.55
N ILE A 62 -5.82 10.13 -2.29
CA ILE A 62 -6.86 10.80 -1.50
C ILE A 62 -6.31 11.18 -0.13
N TYR A 63 -5.63 10.25 0.56
CA TYR A 63 -5.01 10.53 1.84
C TYR A 63 -4.02 11.70 1.76
N LEU A 64 -3.14 11.71 0.77
CA LEU A 64 -2.14 12.77 0.60
C LEU A 64 -2.76 14.16 0.36
N ILE A 65 -3.94 14.22 -0.25
CA ILE A 65 -4.70 15.45 -0.45
C ILE A 65 -5.28 15.93 0.89
N ILE A 66 -5.99 15.07 1.62
CA ILE A 66 -6.73 15.46 2.82
C ILE A 66 -5.89 15.46 4.11
N ARG A 67 -4.65 14.97 4.10
CA ARG A 67 -3.85 14.76 5.33
C ARG A 67 -3.49 16.04 6.11
N ASN A 68 -3.62 17.22 5.51
CA ASN A 68 -3.26 18.49 6.15
C ASN A 68 -4.48 19.33 6.53
N ASP A 69 -5.66 18.94 6.06
CA ASP A 69 -6.95 19.53 6.41
C ASP A 69 -7.48 18.79 7.65
#